data_AF-A0A950J0G1-F1
#
_entry.id   AF-A0A950J0G1-F1
#
_cell.length_a   1.000
_cell.length_b   1.000
_cell.length_c   1.000
_cell.angle_alpha   90.00
_cell.angle_beta   90.00
_cell.angle_gamma   90.00
#
_symmetry.space_group_name_H-M   'P 1'
#
loop_
_entity.id
_entity.type
_entity.pdbx_description
1 polymer ?
#
loop_
_entity_poly.entity_id
_entity_poly.type
_entity_poly.pdbx_seq_one_letter_code
_entity_poly.pdbx_strand_id
1 'polypeptide(L)'
;NKEFEDALQSFVEKTLAHQPFLEKLEDFVGRIRDAGRVNSLAQTLLKYVVPGVPDLYQGGELWDLSLVDPDNRRPVDYELRRRLLEEIQNLNGNDIAAQIMRRADEGLPKLWTIHQALLLRREHPEWFGCQAGYMPLLAEGAKAEHVLACMRGDSVIAVAPRLYLTLDNSWRRTRLTLPQGRWKNRLTREDVSGGSIEVETLLRQFPVALLTREATGNA
;
A
#
# COMPACT_ATOMS: atom_id res chain seq x y z
N ASN A 1 -11.99 32.10 22.36
CA ASN A 1 -11.77 32.20 23.83
C ASN A 1 -10.29 32.47 24.00
N LYS A 2 -9.87 33.73 24.16
CA LYS A 2 -8.47 34.14 23.94
C LYS A 2 -7.51 33.49 24.93
N GLU A 3 -7.86 33.44 26.21
CA GLU A 3 -7.02 32.85 27.24
C GLU A 3 -6.75 31.35 26.97
N PHE A 4 -7.77 30.62 26.51
CA PHE A 4 -7.63 29.22 26.10
C PHE A 4 -6.73 29.06 24.86
N GLU A 5 -6.90 29.91 23.85
CA GLU A 5 -6.08 29.89 22.63
C GLU A 5 -4.61 30.21 22.93
N ASP A 6 -4.35 31.23 23.75
CA ASP A 6 -2.99 31.61 24.18
C ASP A 6 -2.34 30.49 25.03
N ALA A 7 -3.12 29.81 25.88
CA ALA A 7 -2.65 28.66 26.65
C ALA A 7 -2.30 27.45 25.76
N LEU A 8 -3.13 27.15 24.76
CA LEU A 8 -2.88 26.08 23.80
C LEU A 8 -1.62 26.34 22.96
N GLN A 9 -1.45 27.57 22.49
CA GLN A 9 -0.24 27.97 21.76
C GLN A 9 1.00 27.80 22.64
N SER A 10 0.97 28.30 23.88
CA SER A 10 2.09 28.16 24.82
C SER A 10 2.41 26.69 25.13
N PHE A 11 1.39 25.84 25.23
CA PHE A 11 1.57 24.40 25.41
C PHE A 11 2.34 23.79 24.23
N VAL A 12 1.89 24.01 22.99
CA VAL A 12 2.56 23.48 21.79
C VAL A 12 4.01 23.96 21.69
N GLU A 13 4.26 25.26 21.84
CA GLU A 13 5.61 25.84 21.78
C GLU A 13 6.54 25.24 22.83
N LYS A 14 6.09 25.15 24.09
CA LYS A 14 6.90 24.58 25.19
C LYS A 14 7.14 23.09 24.99
N THR A 15 6.15 22.35 24.52
CA THR A 15 6.27 20.92 24.22
C THR A 15 7.29 20.67 23.10
N LEU A 16 7.27 21.48 22.03
CA LEU A 16 8.24 21.39 20.94
C LEU A 16 9.65 21.89 21.31
N ALA A 17 9.79 22.66 22.39
CA ALA A 17 11.10 23.06 22.93
C ALA A 17 11.63 22.11 24.02
N HIS A 18 10.87 21.08 24.42
CA HIS A 18 11.20 20.19 25.53
C HIS A 18 11.82 18.88 25.04
N GLN A 19 13.16 18.83 25.00
CA GLN A 19 13.93 17.71 24.45
C GLN A 19 13.55 16.32 25.01
N PRO A 20 13.38 16.11 26.34
CA PRO A 20 13.00 14.79 26.85
C PRO A 20 11.61 14.31 26.41
N PHE A 21 10.72 15.23 26.01
CA PHE A 21 9.44 14.85 25.42
C PHE A 21 9.60 14.48 23.95
N LEU A 22 10.37 15.24 23.18
CA LEU A 22 10.62 14.97 21.77
C LEU A 22 11.23 13.58 21.55
N GLU A 23 12.21 13.20 22.36
CA GLU A 23 12.82 11.85 22.30
C GLU A 23 11.76 10.75 22.49
N LYS A 24 10.88 10.89 23.50
CA LYS A 24 9.80 9.93 23.74
C LYS A 24 8.76 9.92 22.62
N LEU A 25 8.49 11.08 22.01
CA LEU A 25 7.56 11.20 20.88
C LEU A 25 8.15 10.53 19.64
N GLU A 26 9.43 10.77 19.33
CA GLU A 26 10.15 10.14 18.23
C GLU A 26 10.20 8.62 18.39
N ASP A 27 10.50 8.13 19.60
CA ASP A 27 10.45 6.70 19.92
C ASP A 27 9.06 6.11 19.66
N PHE A 28 8.00 6.81 20.10
CA PHE A 28 6.62 6.38 19.87
C PHE A 28 6.26 6.37 18.38
N VAL A 29 6.58 7.44 17.64
CA VAL A 29 6.34 7.56 16.20
C VAL A 29 7.09 6.47 15.45
N GLY A 30 8.35 6.22 15.81
CA GLY A 30 9.18 5.16 15.23
C GLY A 30 8.52 3.79 15.33
N ARG A 31 7.86 3.48 16.45
CA ARG A 31 7.15 2.20 16.67
C ARG A 31 5.91 2.03 15.80
N ILE A 32 5.24 3.11 15.40
CA ILE A 32 3.98 3.04 14.62
C ILE A 32 4.17 3.36 13.14
N ARG A 33 5.30 3.97 12.75
CA ARG A 33 5.57 4.46 11.40
C ARG A 33 5.37 3.39 10.32
N ASP A 34 5.98 2.22 10.51
CA ASP A 34 5.95 1.17 9.49
C ASP A 34 4.55 0.56 9.38
N ALA A 35 3.85 0.36 10.50
CA ALA A 35 2.44 -0.05 10.48
C ALA A 35 1.55 0.98 9.77
N GLY A 36 1.81 2.28 9.98
CA GLY A 36 1.13 3.37 9.27
C GLY A 36 1.36 3.32 7.75
N ARG A 37 2.60 3.10 7.31
CA ARG A 37 2.96 2.93 5.89
C ARG A 37 2.28 1.71 5.27
N VAL A 38 2.32 0.57 5.95
CA VAL A 38 1.65 -0.65 5.48
C VAL A 38 0.13 -0.44 5.38
N ASN A 39 -0.49 0.19 6.37
CA ASN A 39 -1.91 0.54 6.30
C ASN A 39 -2.21 1.48 5.11
N SER A 40 -1.33 2.46 4.84
CA SER A 40 -1.47 3.36 3.69
C SER A 40 -1.37 2.61 2.37
N LEU A 41 -0.46 1.64 2.23
CA LEU A 41 -0.34 0.79 1.05
C LEU A 41 -1.56 -0.14 0.89
N ALA A 42 -2.06 -0.72 1.98
CA ALA A 42 -3.27 -1.53 1.98
C ALA A 42 -4.48 -0.75 1.46
N GLN A 43 -4.73 0.43 2.03
CA GLN A 43 -5.80 1.32 1.59
C GLN A 43 -5.62 1.78 0.14
N THR A 44 -4.38 2.11 -0.24
CA THR A 44 -4.04 2.50 -1.61
C THR A 44 -4.37 1.39 -2.58
N LEU A 45 -3.81 0.18 -2.40
CA LEU A 45 -4.07 -0.94 -3.30
C LEU A 45 -5.56 -1.23 -3.43
N LEU A 46 -6.28 -1.32 -2.30
CA LEU A 46 -7.71 -1.57 -2.31
C LEU A 46 -8.46 -0.46 -3.08
N LYS A 47 -8.17 0.83 -2.84
CA LYS A 47 -8.78 1.95 -3.56
C LYS A 47 -8.70 1.81 -5.08
N TYR A 48 -7.57 1.34 -5.61
CA TYR A 48 -7.38 1.21 -7.06
C TYR A 48 -7.93 -0.09 -7.66
N VAL A 49 -8.20 -1.11 -6.85
CA VAL A 49 -8.65 -2.44 -7.33
C VAL A 49 -10.14 -2.68 -7.12
N VAL A 50 -10.74 -2.21 -6.02
CA VAL A 50 -12.17 -2.41 -5.74
C VAL A 50 -13.06 -1.67 -6.76
N PRO A 51 -14.36 -2.03 -6.88
CA PRO A 51 -15.26 -1.41 -7.84
C PRO A 51 -15.37 0.11 -7.67
N GLY A 52 -15.35 0.83 -8.79
CA GLY A 52 -15.41 2.29 -8.84
C GLY A 52 -14.27 2.90 -9.65
N VAL A 53 -14.21 4.22 -9.61
CA VAL A 53 -13.13 5.02 -10.21
C VAL A 53 -12.27 5.57 -9.07
N PRO A 54 -10.99 5.16 -8.96
CA PRO A 54 -10.12 5.68 -7.92
C PRO A 54 -9.80 7.14 -8.18
N ASP A 55 -9.98 7.97 -7.18
CA ASP A 55 -9.54 9.36 -7.18
C ASP A 55 -8.22 9.53 -6.41
N LEU A 56 -7.42 10.50 -6.81
CA LEU A 56 -6.14 10.84 -6.17
C LEU A 56 -6.03 12.36 -6.02
N TYR A 57 -6.12 12.82 -4.77
CA TYR A 57 -5.83 14.21 -4.44
C TYR A 57 -4.37 14.54 -4.72
N GLN A 58 -4.12 15.76 -5.20
CA GLN A 58 -2.80 16.21 -5.63
C GLN A 58 -1.74 16.01 -4.54
N GLY A 59 -0.61 15.40 -4.90
CA GLY A 59 0.48 15.14 -3.98
C GLY A 59 0.34 13.86 -3.14
N GLY A 60 -0.84 13.23 -3.13
CA GLY A 60 -1.15 12.03 -2.35
C GLY A 60 -0.52 10.72 -2.84
N GLU A 61 0.24 10.76 -3.94
CA GLU A 61 0.98 9.62 -4.49
C GLU A 61 2.20 9.22 -3.64
N LEU A 62 2.69 10.13 -2.78
CA LEU A 62 3.70 9.86 -1.75
C LEU A 62 3.04 9.81 -0.35
N TRP A 63 3.86 9.81 0.71
CA TRP A 63 3.35 10.00 2.06
C TRP A 63 2.86 11.44 2.23
N ASP A 64 1.55 11.59 2.39
CA ASP A 64 0.93 12.87 2.72
C ASP A 64 0.44 12.81 4.16
N LEU A 65 1.06 13.64 5.02
CA LEU A 65 0.75 13.77 6.44
C LEU A 65 0.15 15.15 6.75
N SER A 66 -0.53 15.74 5.76
CA SER A 66 -1.20 17.03 5.94
C SER A 66 -2.32 16.93 6.98
N LEU A 67 -2.49 18.01 7.75
CA LEU A 67 -3.61 18.21 8.66
C LEU A 67 -4.83 18.76 7.89
N VAL A 68 -5.74 19.41 8.61
CA VAL A 68 -6.91 20.08 8.02
C VAL A 68 -6.52 21.33 7.23
N ASP A 69 -7.48 21.88 6.47
CA ASP A 69 -7.34 23.17 5.77
C ASP A 69 -6.81 24.26 6.74
N PRO A 70 -5.80 25.07 6.36
CA PRO A 70 -5.14 25.17 5.05
C PRO A 70 -3.92 24.27 4.81
N ASP A 71 -3.55 23.40 5.77
CA ASP A 71 -2.32 22.60 5.65
C ASP A 71 -2.36 21.60 4.48
N ASN A 72 -3.53 21.06 4.15
CA ASN A 72 -3.75 20.20 2.98
C ASN A 72 -3.79 20.94 1.62
N ARG A 73 -3.51 22.25 1.62
CA ARG A 73 -3.37 23.08 0.42
C ARG A 73 -1.94 23.58 0.19
N ARG A 74 -0.96 23.07 0.94
CA ARG A 74 0.45 23.38 0.70
C ARG A 74 0.84 23.08 -0.76
N PRO A 75 1.75 23.86 -1.36
CA PRO A 75 2.20 23.63 -2.74
C PRO A 75 2.77 22.22 -2.93
N VAL A 76 2.43 21.59 -4.05
CA VAL A 76 2.93 20.27 -4.42
C VAL A 76 4.23 20.41 -5.20
N ASP A 77 5.28 19.71 -4.75
CA ASP A 77 6.55 19.60 -5.48
C ASP A 77 6.43 18.56 -6.61
N TYR A 78 6.00 19.02 -7.78
CA TYR A 78 5.85 18.19 -8.97
C TYR A 78 7.17 17.80 -9.63
N GLU A 79 8.25 18.54 -9.40
CA GLU A 79 9.55 18.23 -9.99
C GLU A 79 10.14 16.98 -9.34
N LEU A 80 10.09 16.90 -8.01
CA LEU A 80 10.40 15.69 -7.27
C LEU A 80 9.60 14.49 -7.78
N ARG A 81 8.29 14.65 -7.96
CA ARG A 81 7.38 13.57 -8.36
C ARG A 81 7.65 13.05 -9.76
N ARG A 82 7.93 13.93 -10.72
CA ARG A 82 8.33 13.54 -12.08
C ARG A 82 9.60 12.71 -12.06
N ARG A 83 10.64 13.20 -11.37
CA ARG A 83 11.89 12.48 -11.21
C ARG A 83 11.69 11.09 -10.58
N LEU A 84 10.95 10.99 -9.47
CA LEU A 84 10.69 9.70 -8.83
C LEU A 84 9.87 8.75 -9.72
N LEU A 85 8.93 9.28 -10.51
CA LEU A 85 8.16 8.49 -11.47
C LEU A 85 9.04 7.94 -12.59
N GLU A 86 9.91 8.77 -13.17
CA GLU A 86 10.88 8.35 -14.18
C GLU A 86 11.83 7.29 -13.63
N GLU A 87 12.32 7.45 -12.41
CA GLU A 87 13.16 6.46 -11.75
C GLU A 87 12.46 5.11 -11.65
N ILE A 88 11.22 5.04 -11.12
CA ILE A 88 10.50 3.77 -10.98
C ILE A 88 10.11 3.14 -12.31
N GLN A 89 9.92 3.94 -13.38
CA GLN A 89 9.63 3.44 -14.72
C GLN A 89 10.83 2.77 -15.37
N ASN A 90 12.04 3.19 -15.01
CA ASN A 90 13.29 2.64 -15.52
C ASN A 90 13.84 1.46 -14.68
N LEU A 91 13.19 1.13 -13.55
CA LEU A 91 13.57 -0.03 -12.74
C LEU A 91 13.27 -1.34 -13.49
N ASN A 92 14.28 -2.19 -13.58
CA ASN A 92 14.21 -3.49 -14.24
C ASN A 92 14.83 -4.58 -13.35
N GLY A 93 14.46 -5.83 -13.59
CA GLY A 93 15.00 -7.00 -12.89
C GLY A 93 14.10 -7.54 -11.78
N ASN A 94 14.56 -8.64 -11.18
CA ASN A 94 13.77 -9.43 -10.21
C ASN A 94 13.84 -8.90 -8.77
N ASP A 95 14.71 -7.93 -8.48
CA ASP A 95 14.88 -7.34 -7.14
C ASP A 95 14.16 -5.99 -6.99
N ILE A 96 13.28 -5.64 -7.93
CA ILE A 96 12.60 -4.33 -7.99
C ILE A 96 11.85 -3.98 -6.69
N ALA A 97 11.19 -4.96 -6.06
CA ALA A 97 10.50 -4.74 -4.79
C ALA A 97 11.49 -4.32 -3.68
N ALA A 98 12.64 -4.98 -3.59
CA ALA A 98 13.67 -4.63 -2.62
C ALA A 98 14.26 -3.23 -2.90
N GLN A 99 14.49 -2.88 -4.17
CA GLN A 99 14.96 -1.54 -4.56
C GLN A 99 13.97 -0.45 -4.11
N ILE A 100 12.67 -0.67 -4.32
CA ILE A 100 11.60 0.26 -3.94
C ILE A 100 11.44 0.35 -2.43
N MET A 101 11.44 -0.79 -1.73
CA MET A 101 11.26 -0.83 -0.28
C MET A 101 12.43 -0.20 0.49
N ARG A 102 13.66 -0.25 -0.04
CA ARG A 102 14.80 0.48 0.54
C ARG A 102 14.62 1.99 0.54
N ARG A 103 13.78 2.52 -0.35
CA ARG A 103 13.45 3.95 -0.48
C ARG A 103 12.06 4.27 0.07
N ALA A 104 11.63 3.51 1.08
CA ALA A 104 10.32 3.70 1.70
C ALA A 104 10.15 5.10 2.28
N ASP A 105 11.20 5.75 2.79
CA ASP A 105 11.09 7.10 3.38
C ASP A 105 10.69 8.17 2.36
N GLU A 106 11.02 7.98 1.09
CA GLU A 106 10.68 8.89 -0.01
C GLU A 106 9.24 8.68 -0.55
N GLY A 107 8.52 7.66 -0.08
CA GLY A 107 7.16 7.35 -0.56
C GLY A 107 7.10 6.47 -1.81
N LEU A 108 8.24 5.96 -2.28
CA LEU A 108 8.33 5.13 -3.49
C LEU A 108 7.41 3.91 -3.49
N PRO A 109 7.23 3.14 -2.38
CA PRO A 109 6.30 2.02 -2.36
C PRO A 109 4.86 2.42 -2.71
N LYS A 110 4.41 3.60 -2.28
CA LYS A 110 3.05 4.07 -2.55
C LYS A 110 2.93 4.52 -4.00
N LEU A 111 3.90 5.29 -4.50
CA LEU A 111 3.97 5.68 -5.90
C LEU A 111 3.98 4.47 -6.83
N TRP A 112 4.80 3.45 -6.51
CA TRP A 112 4.87 2.19 -7.26
C TRP A 112 3.54 1.45 -7.27
N THR A 113 2.90 1.31 -6.11
CA THR A 113 1.60 0.64 -6.00
C THR A 113 0.54 1.33 -6.85
N ILE A 114 0.47 2.66 -6.78
CA ILE A 114 -0.44 3.49 -7.60
C ILE A 114 -0.14 3.30 -9.08
N HIS A 115 1.13 3.42 -9.47
CA HIS A 115 1.56 3.32 -10.86
C HIS A 115 1.22 1.94 -11.45
N GLN A 116 1.55 0.85 -10.77
CA GLN A 116 1.24 -0.51 -11.24
C GLN A 116 -0.26 -0.76 -11.34
N ALA A 117 -1.05 -0.28 -10.37
CA ALA A 117 -2.50 -0.45 -10.42
C ALA A 117 -3.14 0.39 -11.54
N LEU A 118 -2.70 1.63 -11.75
CA LEU A 118 -3.19 2.48 -12.83
C LEU A 118 -2.78 1.97 -14.22
N LEU A 119 -1.53 1.49 -14.38
CA LEU A 119 -1.09 0.83 -15.60
C LEU A 119 -1.96 -0.38 -15.92
N LEU A 120 -2.22 -1.22 -14.93
CA LEU A 120 -3.08 -2.39 -15.08
C LEU A 120 -4.50 -2.00 -15.53
N ARG A 121 -5.10 -0.97 -14.92
CA ARG A 121 -6.42 -0.46 -15.34
C ARG A 121 -6.43 0.10 -16.76
N ARG A 122 -5.32 0.70 -17.19
CA ARG A 122 -5.15 1.23 -18.56
C ARG A 122 -4.98 0.11 -19.59
N GLU A 123 -4.20 -0.91 -19.25
CA GLU A 123 -3.93 -2.07 -20.11
C GLU A 123 -5.16 -2.95 -20.28
N HIS A 124 -5.93 -3.14 -19.20
CA HIS A 124 -7.07 -4.05 -19.14
C HIS A 124 -8.31 -3.37 -18.54
N PRO A 125 -8.88 -2.35 -19.20
CA PRO A 125 -10.05 -1.64 -18.69
C PRO A 125 -11.25 -2.57 -18.44
N GLU A 126 -11.38 -3.64 -19.23
CA GLU A 126 -12.43 -4.65 -19.11
C GLU A 126 -12.39 -5.41 -17.76
N TRP A 127 -11.22 -5.58 -17.15
CA TRP A 127 -11.09 -6.22 -15.82
C TRP A 127 -11.64 -5.36 -14.69
N PHE A 128 -11.83 -4.05 -14.93
CA PHE A 128 -12.35 -3.09 -13.94
C PHE A 128 -13.69 -2.49 -14.33
N GLY A 129 -14.19 -2.77 -15.53
CA GLY A 129 -15.48 -2.27 -16.05
C GLY A 129 -16.70 -2.82 -15.30
N CYS A 130 -17.89 -2.33 -15.64
CA CYS A 130 -19.14 -2.66 -14.94
C CYS A 130 -19.51 -4.15 -14.92
N GLN A 131 -18.98 -4.96 -15.86
CA GLN A 131 -19.27 -6.39 -15.98
C GLN A 131 -18.28 -7.28 -15.24
N ALA A 132 -17.11 -6.79 -14.86
CA ALA A 132 -16.23 -7.63 -14.05
C ALA A 132 -16.90 -7.84 -12.67
N GLY A 133 -16.71 -9.03 -12.10
CA GLY A 133 -17.26 -9.40 -10.79
C GLY A 133 -16.36 -8.99 -9.62
N TYR A 134 -16.90 -8.93 -8.41
CA TYR A 134 -16.12 -8.75 -7.18
C TYR A 134 -16.35 -9.96 -6.30
N MET A 135 -15.26 -10.65 -5.91
CA MET A 135 -15.33 -11.83 -5.07
C MET A 135 -14.33 -11.72 -3.91
N PRO A 136 -14.78 -11.79 -2.65
CA PRO A 136 -13.86 -11.84 -1.52
C PRO A 136 -13.10 -13.17 -1.53
N LEU A 137 -11.81 -13.12 -1.15
CA LEU A 137 -11.00 -14.31 -0.90
C LEU A 137 -10.71 -14.37 0.60
N LEU A 138 -11.16 -15.43 1.25
CA LEU A 138 -11.00 -15.61 2.68
C LEU A 138 -9.70 -16.34 2.98
N ALA A 139 -8.92 -15.81 3.91
CA ALA A 139 -7.75 -16.49 4.43
C ALA A 139 -8.15 -17.51 5.52
N GLU A 140 -7.29 -18.49 5.73
CA GLU A 140 -7.44 -19.54 6.73
C GLU A 140 -6.21 -19.58 7.64
N GLY A 141 -6.40 -19.86 8.92
CA GLY A 141 -5.34 -19.95 9.92
C GLY A 141 -5.40 -18.87 11.00
N ALA A 142 -4.40 -18.88 11.90
CA ALA A 142 -4.44 -18.11 13.15
C ALA A 142 -4.44 -16.59 12.97
N LYS A 143 -4.05 -16.07 11.80
CA LYS A 143 -4.04 -14.64 11.48
C LYS A 143 -4.96 -14.30 10.30
N ALA A 144 -5.96 -15.13 10.00
CA ALA A 144 -6.89 -14.91 8.88
C ALA A 144 -7.56 -13.52 8.91
N GLU A 145 -7.94 -13.03 10.09
CA GLU A 145 -8.58 -11.72 10.27
C GLU A 145 -7.68 -10.51 9.93
N HIS A 146 -6.37 -10.73 9.80
CA HIS A 146 -5.39 -9.74 9.37
C HIS A 146 -5.27 -9.66 7.85
N VAL A 147 -5.96 -10.50 7.09
CA VAL A 147 -5.86 -10.54 5.62
C VAL A 147 -7.14 -9.98 5.01
N LEU A 148 -7.01 -8.97 4.18
CA LEU A 148 -8.04 -8.53 3.24
C LEU A 148 -7.61 -8.97 1.85
N ALA A 149 -8.38 -9.86 1.23
CA ALA A 149 -8.13 -10.26 -0.14
C ALA A 149 -9.42 -10.24 -0.95
N CYS A 150 -9.32 -9.77 -2.19
CA CYS A 150 -10.43 -9.77 -3.11
C CYS A 150 -9.94 -10.01 -4.53
N MET A 151 -10.83 -10.60 -5.31
CA MET A 151 -10.66 -10.88 -6.72
C MET A 151 -11.61 -9.99 -7.51
N ARG A 152 -11.09 -9.48 -8.62
CA ARG A 152 -11.73 -8.52 -9.48
C ARG A 152 -11.76 -9.08 -10.90
N GLY A 153 -12.97 -9.21 -11.45
CA GLY A 153 -13.21 -10.05 -12.62
C GLY A 153 -12.81 -11.49 -12.31
N ASP A 154 -12.10 -12.10 -13.26
CA ASP A 154 -11.43 -13.39 -13.11
C ASP A 154 -9.89 -13.30 -13.09
N SER A 155 -9.36 -12.08 -13.20
CA SER A 155 -8.00 -11.84 -13.66
C SER A 155 -7.14 -10.99 -12.73
N VAL A 156 -7.71 -10.36 -11.70
CA VAL A 156 -6.97 -9.50 -10.76
C VAL A 156 -7.25 -9.90 -9.33
N ILE A 157 -6.22 -10.03 -8.50
CA ILE A 157 -6.37 -10.25 -7.05
C ILE A 157 -5.56 -9.19 -6.31
N ALA A 158 -6.19 -8.53 -5.33
CA ALA A 158 -5.52 -7.69 -4.35
C ALA A 158 -5.46 -8.41 -3.02
N VAL A 159 -4.28 -8.43 -2.39
CA VAL A 159 -4.06 -8.93 -1.03
C VAL A 159 -3.40 -7.85 -0.21
N ALA A 160 -3.99 -7.50 0.93
CA ALA A 160 -3.51 -6.46 1.80
C ALA A 160 -3.68 -6.86 3.28
N PRO A 161 -2.73 -6.49 4.16
CA PRO A 161 -2.88 -6.70 5.58
C PRO A 161 -3.83 -5.66 6.20
N ARG A 162 -4.42 -6.02 7.34
CA ARG A 162 -5.09 -5.09 8.25
C ARG A 162 -4.65 -5.36 9.68
N LEU A 163 -4.81 -4.34 10.54
CA LEU A 163 -4.36 -4.41 11.94
C LEU A 163 -2.88 -4.80 12.04
N TYR A 164 -2.04 -4.23 11.16
CA TYR A 164 -0.66 -4.68 10.97
C TYR A 164 0.17 -4.61 12.25
N LEU A 165 -0.04 -3.59 13.08
CA LEU A 165 0.69 -3.43 14.33
C LEU A 165 0.49 -4.62 15.30
N THR A 166 -0.69 -5.26 15.30
CA THR A 166 -1.00 -6.41 16.17
C THR A 166 -0.67 -7.76 15.51
N LEU A 167 -0.17 -7.74 14.27
CA LEU A 167 0.32 -8.94 13.58
C LEU A 167 1.63 -9.44 14.19
N ASP A 168 2.42 -8.55 14.80
CA ASP A 168 3.74 -8.85 15.39
C ASP A 168 4.70 -9.51 14.38
N ASN A 169 4.64 -9.04 13.13
CA ASN A 169 5.40 -9.55 11.98
C ASN A 169 5.33 -11.08 11.78
N SER A 170 4.27 -11.73 12.26
CA SER A 170 4.13 -13.19 12.18
C SER A 170 2.76 -13.58 11.62
N TRP A 171 2.77 -14.24 10.47
CA TRP A 171 1.57 -14.75 9.82
C TRP A 171 1.14 -16.13 10.34
N ARG A 172 1.96 -16.81 11.13
CA ARG A 172 1.66 -18.13 11.75
C ARG A 172 1.10 -19.15 10.75
N ARG A 173 1.73 -19.25 9.56
CA ARG A 173 1.30 -20.12 8.44
C ARG A 173 -0.13 -19.87 7.96
N THR A 174 -0.65 -18.66 8.13
CA THR A 174 -1.94 -18.25 7.56
C THR A 174 -1.87 -18.33 6.05
N ARG A 175 -2.89 -18.93 5.45
CA ARG A 175 -2.94 -19.27 4.04
C ARG A 175 -4.07 -18.54 3.35
N LEU A 176 -3.87 -18.27 2.07
CA LEU A 176 -4.88 -17.77 1.16
C LEU A 176 -5.04 -18.78 0.03
N THR A 177 -6.28 -19.15 -0.29
CA THR A 177 -6.55 -20.03 -1.43
C THR A 177 -6.80 -19.19 -2.66
N LEU A 178 -5.83 -19.19 -3.58
CA LEU A 178 -5.97 -18.54 -4.88
C LEU A 178 -6.68 -19.47 -5.87
N PRO A 179 -7.48 -18.95 -6.81
CA PRO A 179 -7.99 -19.76 -7.91
C PRO A 179 -6.86 -20.42 -8.69
N GLN A 180 -7.14 -21.61 -9.22
CA GLN A 180 -6.17 -22.37 -10.02
C GLN A 180 -5.68 -21.55 -11.22
N GLY A 181 -4.44 -21.79 -11.65
CA GLY A 181 -3.80 -21.07 -12.76
C GLY A 181 -2.44 -20.48 -12.38
N ARG A 182 -1.87 -19.70 -13.30
CA ARG A 182 -0.64 -18.92 -13.06
C ARG A 182 -1.00 -17.45 -12.87
N TRP A 183 -0.35 -16.85 -11.88
CA TRP A 183 -0.52 -15.47 -11.50
C TRP A 183 0.84 -14.79 -11.47
N LYS A 184 0.88 -13.51 -11.82
CA LYS A 184 2.07 -12.66 -11.70
C LYS A 184 1.82 -11.63 -10.61
N ASN A 185 2.68 -11.56 -9.61
CA ASN A 185 2.67 -10.42 -8.68
C ASN A 185 3.30 -9.21 -9.38
N ARG A 186 2.50 -8.20 -9.71
CA ARG A 186 3.00 -7.02 -10.44
C ARG A 186 3.92 -6.14 -9.60
N LEU A 187 3.83 -6.22 -8.27
CA LEU A 187 4.65 -5.41 -7.37
C LEU A 187 6.04 -6.01 -7.16
N THR A 188 6.16 -7.35 -7.18
CA THR A 188 7.43 -8.07 -6.96
C THR A 188 7.99 -8.72 -8.21
N ARG A 189 7.19 -8.83 -9.28
CA ARG A 189 7.46 -9.59 -10.51
C ARG A 189 7.62 -11.10 -10.30
N GLU A 190 7.27 -11.62 -9.13
CA GLU A 190 7.29 -13.06 -8.87
C GLU A 190 6.12 -13.78 -9.54
N ASP A 191 6.37 -14.98 -10.04
CA ASP A 191 5.34 -15.91 -10.49
C ASP A 191 4.73 -16.62 -9.27
N VAL A 192 3.41 -16.74 -9.26
CA VAL A 192 2.62 -17.30 -8.18
C VAL A 192 1.67 -18.34 -8.75
N SER A 193 1.79 -19.58 -8.29
CA SER A 193 0.85 -20.64 -8.65
C SER A 193 -0.46 -20.50 -7.87
N GLY A 194 -1.57 -20.83 -8.51
CA GLY A 194 -2.86 -20.97 -7.84
C GLY A 194 -2.88 -22.08 -6.79
N GLY A 195 -3.94 -22.13 -5.99
CA GLY A 195 -4.05 -23.02 -4.84
C GLY A 195 -3.70 -22.35 -3.51
N SER A 196 -3.43 -23.17 -2.49
CA SER A 196 -3.15 -22.69 -1.13
C SER A 196 -1.72 -22.16 -1.01
N ILE A 197 -1.57 -20.86 -0.76
CA ILE A 197 -0.28 -20.18 -0.54
C ILE A 197 -0.23 -19.55 0.85
N GLU A 198 0.95 -19.57 1.48
CA GLU A 198 1.17 -18.83 2.73
C GLU A 198 1.25 -17.33 2.46
N VAL A 199 0.47 -16.54 3.22
CA VAL A 199 0.43 -15.08 3.08
C VAL A 199 1.80 -14.47 3.32
N GLU A 200 2.59 -15.06 4.23
CA GLU A 200 3.97 -14.67 4.48
C GLU A 200 4.85 -14.75 3.23
N THR A 201 4.69 -15.79 2.42
CA THR A 201 5.43 -15.93 1.16
C THR A 201 5.02 -14.83 0.18
N LEU A 202 3.72 -14.58 0.07
CA LEU A 202 3.17 -13.60 -0.87
C LEU A 202 3.55 -12.15 -0.52
N LEU A 203 3.66 -11.82 0.77
CA LEU A 203 3.88 -10.46 1.26
C LEU A 203 5.31 -10.22 1.78
N ARG A 204 6.23 -11.18 1.58
CA ARG A 204 7.61 -11.12 2.11
C ARG A 204 8.41 -9.94 1.56
N GLN A 205 8.32 -9.69 0.26
CA GLN A 205 9.13 -8.65 -0.41
C GLN A 205 8.43 -7.29 -0.46
N PHE A 206 7.10 -7.30 -0.41
CA PHE A 206 6.27 -6.11 -0.49
C PHE A 206 5.03 -6.33 0.37
N PRO A 207 4.62 -5.39 1.23
CA PRO A 207 3.62 -5.64 2.27
C PRO A 207 2.18 -5.77 1.74
N VAL A 208 1.97 -5.63 0.43
CA VAL A 208 0.71 -5.87 -0.28
C VAL A 208 1.03 -6.60 -1.59
N ALA A 209 0.05 -7.28 -2.17
CA ALA A 209 0.22 -7.97 -3.45
C ALA A 209 -0.89 -7.62 -4.44
N LEU A 210 -0.48 -7.28 -5.66
CA LEU A 210 -1.35 -7.11 -6.82
C LEU A 210 -1.04 -8.24 -7.80
N LEU A 211 -1.89 -9.26 -7.82
CA LEU A 211 -1.74 -10.40 -8.71
C LEU A 211 -2.56 -10.19 -9.97
N THR A 212 -1.98 -10.51 -11.13
CA THR A 212 -2.70 -10.59 -12.40
C THR A 212 -2.57 -11.97 -12.98
N ARG A 213 -3.67 -12.50 -13.49
CA ARG A 213 -3.70 -13.80 -14.16
C ARG A 213 -2.84 -13.73 -15.42
N GLU A 214 -1.96 -14.71 -15.59
CA GLU A 214 -1.26 -14.86 -16.85
C GLU A 214 -2.18 -15.58 -17.84
N ALA A 215 -2.21 -15.12 -19.08
CA ALA A 215 -2.86 -15.88 -20.14
C ALA A 215 -2.24 -17.28 -20.18
N THR A 216 -3.07 -18.32 -20.12
CA THR A 216 -2.66 -19.65 -20.57
C THR A 216 -2.35 -19.48 -22.04
N GLY A 217 -1.05 -19.41 -22.40
CA GLY A 217 -0.66 -19.40 -23.79
C GLY A 217 -1.33 -20.58 -24.48
N ASN A 218 -2.19 -20.30 -25.46
CA ASN A 218 -2.54 -21.32 -26.43
C ASN A 218 -1.23 -21.66 -27.14
N ALA A 219 -0.75 -22.88 -26.90
CA ALA A 219 0.28 -23.51 -27.72
C ALA A 219 -0.22 -23.68 -29.16
#